data_AF-A0A2N2MB93-F1
#
_entry.id   AF-A0A2N2MB93-F1
#
_cell.length_a   1.000
_cell.length_b   1.000
_cell.length_c   1.000
_cell.angle_alpha   90.00
_cell.angle_beta   90.00
_cell.angle_gamma   90.00
#
_symmetry.space_group_name_H-M   'P 1'
#
loop_
_entity.id
_entity.type
_entity.pdbx_description
1 polymer ?
#
loop_
_entity_poly.entity_id
_entity_poly.type
_entity_poly.pdbx_seq_one_letter_code
_entity_poly.pdbx_strand_id
1 'polypeptide(L)' 'MKLVGDKKTQPEEFKALTVRWPADSKMPTIRNRWQRFSDGRVQAVYAPSELAVCLMINELLHKLDGSV' A
#
# COMPACT_ATOMS: atom_id res chain seq x y z
N MET A 1 -47.15 4.98 -6.67
CA MET A 1 -45.80 4.65 -7.15
C MET A 1 -44.90 4.45 -5.93
N LYS A 2 -44.39 3.24 -5.69
CA LYS A 2 -43.45 2.99 -4.58
C LYS A 2 -42.05 3.33 -5.08
N LEU A 3 -41.40 4.32 -4.46
CA LEU A 3 -39.99 4.60 -4.66
C LEU A 3 -39.22 3.37 -4.21
N VAL A 4 -38.72 2.60 -5.18
CA VAL A 4 -37.80 1.49 -4.96
C VAL A 4 -36.54 2.10 -4.39
N GLY A 5 -36.19 1.70 -3.17
CA GLY A 5 -35.08 2.25 -2.42
C GLY A 5 -33.82 2.35 -3.27
N ASP A 6 -33.22 3.53 -3.26
CA ASP A 6 -31.86 3.75 -3.72
C ASP A 6 -31.00 2.62 -3.19
N LYS A 7 -30.52 1.77 -4.10
CA LYS A 7 -29.38 0.91 -3.81
C LYS A 7 -28.27 1.86 -3.45
N LYS A 8 -28.07 2.09 -2.15
CA LYS A 8 -26.83 2.67 -1.61
C LYS A 8 -25.72 1.87 -2.26
N THR A 9 -25.10 2.47 -3.26
CA THR A 9 -23.85 2.00 -3.83
C THR A 9 -22.91 2.03 -2.65
N GLN A 10 -22.71 0.86 -2.02
CA GLN A 10 -21.69 0.73 -1.01
C GLN A 10 -20.41 1.15 -1.73
N PRO A 11 -19.70 2.20 -1.27
CA PRO A 11 -18.43 2.55 -1.88
C PRO A 11 -17.60 1.28 -1.83
N GLU A 12 -17.13 0.79 -2.98
CA GLU A 12 -16.35 -0.43 -3.05
C GLU A 12 -15.23 -0.30 -2.02
N GLU A 13 -15.32 -1.05 -0.92
CA GLU A 13 -14.30 -1.05 0.11
C GLU A 13 -13.06 -1.62 -0.55
N PHE A 14 -12.18 -0.74 -1.05
CA PHE A 14 -10.93 -1.13 -1.68
C PHE A 14 -10.16 -2.01 -0.69
N LYS A 15 -10.16 -3.31 -0.94
CA LYS A 15 -9.59 -4.31 -0.06
C LYS A 15 -8.11 -4.00 0.15
N ALA A 16 -7.71 -3.88 1.41
CA ALA A 16 -6.31 -3.63 1.75
C ALA A 16 -5.41 -4.76 1.22
N LEU A 17 -4.27 -4.38 0.66
CA LEU A 17 -3.26 -5.27 0.09
C LEU A 17 -2.18 -5.53 1.12
N THR A 18 -1.84 -6.80 1.33
CA THR A 18 -0.71 -7.19 2.17
C THR A 18 0.47 -7.54 1.28
N VAL A 19 1.58 -6.83 1.45
CA VAL A 19 2.80 -7.04 0.65
C VAL A 19 3.95 -7.45 1.58
N ARG A 20 4.77 -8.41 1.16
CA ARG A 20 5.97 -8.84 1.88
C ARG A 20 7.22 -8.44 1.09
N TRP A 21 7.98 -7.53 1.64
CA TRP A 21 9.20 -6.98 1.09
C TRP A 21 10.44 -7.74 1.56
N PRO A 22 11.50 -7.79 0.73
CA PRO A 22 12.84 -8.22 1.14
C PRO A 22 13.39 -7.45 2.34
N ALA A 23 14.37 -8.02 3.03
CA ALA A 23 14.93 -7.45 4.26
C ALA A 23 15.66 -6.11 4.04
N ASP A 24 16.24 -5.93 2.87
CA ASP A 24 16.96 -4.76 2.39
C ASP A 24 16.07 -3.74 1.67
N SER A 25 14.76 -4.01 1.56
CA SER A 25 13.82 -3.12 0.91
C SER A 25 13.80 -1.74 1.55
N LYS A 26 13.82 -0.72 0.70
CA LYS A 26 13.65 0.69 1.08
C LYS A 26 12.21 1.17 0.95
N MET A 27 11.25 0.25 0.75
CA MET A 27 9.85 0.60 0.58
C MET A 27 9.30 1.31 1.80
N PRO A 28 8.63 2.46 1.64
CA PRO A 28 7.97 3.15 2.74
C PRO A 28 6.89 2.27 3.38
N THR A 29 6.83 2.30 4.72
CA THR A 29 5.79 1.66 5.51
C THR A 29 4.87 2.71 6.14
N ILE A 30 3.57 2.45 6.21
CA ILE A 30 2.60 3.43 6.69
C ILE A 30 2.13 3.10 8.11
N ARG A 31 2.43 3.99 9.06
CA ARG A 31 1.98 3.92 10.47
C ARG A 31 2.30 2.56 11.09
N ASN A 32 1.36 1.97 11.85
CA ASN A 32 1.49 0.67 12.52
C ASN A 32 0.96 -0.49 11.67
N ARG A 33 0.82 -0.32 10.35
CA ARG A 33 0.33 -1.35 9.43
C ARG A 33 1.46 -2.16 8.81
N TRP A 34 2.48 -2.48 9.61
CA TRP A 34 3.60 -3.30 9.17
C TRP A 34 4.22 -4.05 10.35
N GLN A 35 4.94 -5.12 10.02
CA GLN A 35 5.74 -5.90 10.96
C GLN A 35 7.02 -6.37 10.28
N ARG A 36 8.10 -6.53 11.05
CA ARG A 36 9.35 -7.14 10.60
C ARG A 36 9.47 -8.53 11.18
N PHE A 37 9.80 -9.50 10.34
CA PHE A 37 10.03 -10.88 10.73
C PHE A 37 11.47 -11.09 11.23
N SER A 38 11.70 -12.22 11.90
CA SER A 38 13.03 -12.61 12.39
C SER A 38 14.06 -12.80 11.28
N ASP A 39 13.63 -13.08 10.05
CA ASP A 39 14.48 -13.16 8.85
C ASP A 39 14.77 -11.78 8.23
N GLY A 40 14.33 -10.71 8.88
CA GLY A 40 14.54 -9.32 8.46
C GLY A 40 13.54 -8.81 7.43
N ARG A 41 12.72 -9.67 6.80
CA ARG A 41 11.70 -9.26 5.82
C ARG A 41 10.63 -8.39 6.48
N VAL A 42 10.04 -7.49 5.71
CA VAL A 42 8.98 -6.59 6.18
C VAL A 42 7.66 -6.97 5.52
N GLN A 43 6.60 -7.15 6.28
CA GLN A 43 5.24 -7.21 5.73
C GLN A 43 4.50 -5.94 6.09
N ALA A 44 3.86 -5.33 5.10
CA ALA A 44 3.08 -4.12 5.27
C ALA A 44 1.73 -4.23 4.58
N VAL A 45 0.74 -3.52 5.12
CA VAL A 45 -0.63 -3.47 4.63
C VAL A 45 -0.92 -2.06 4.10
N TYR A 46 -1.38 -2.00 2.85
CA TYR A 46 -1.64 -0.76 2.13
C TYR A 46 -3.05 -0.75 1.56
N ALA A 47 -3.72 0.40 1.53
CA ALA A 47 -4.76 0.60 0.53
C ALA A 47 -4.12 0.63 -0.88
N PRO A 48 -4.86 0.30 -1.95
CA PRO A 48 -4.30 0.36 -3.31
C PRO A 48 -3.70 1.72 -3.69
N SER A 49 -4.36 2.81 -3.30
CA SER A 49 -3.86 4.18 -3.51
C SER A 49 -2.56 4.46 -2.75
N GLU A 50 -2.45 3.95 -1.52
CA GLU A 50 -1.25 4.08 -0.70
C GLU A 50 -0.07 3.31 -1.29
N LEU A 51 -0.31 2.08 -1.77
CA LEU A 51 0.72 1.29 -2.43
C LEU A 51 1.24 1.98 -3.69
N ALA A 52 0.34 2.56 -4.50
CA ALA A 52 0.73 3.32 -5.68
C ALA A 52 1.64 4.51 -5.31
N VAL A 53 1.29 5.27 -4.26
CA VAL A 53 2.13 6.37 -3.77
C VAL A 53 3.48 5.87 -3.26
N CYS A 54 3.53 4.79 -2.49
CA CYS A 54 4.79 4.22 -2.01
C CYS A 54 5.70 3.79 -3.16
N LEU A 55 5.15 3.19 -4.23
CA LEU A 55 5.91 2.81 -5.42
C LEU A 55 6.46 4.04 -6.16
N MET A 56 5.64 5.09 -6.33
CA MET A 56 6.10 6.34 -6.95
C MET A 56 7.20 7.03 -6.14
N ILE A 57 7.06 7.08 -4.81
CA ILE A 57 8.09 7.64 -3.93
C ILE A 57 9.38 6.83 -4.04
N ASN A 58 9.29 5.49 -4.01
CA ASN A 58 10.46 4.63 -4.12
C ASN A 58 11.21 4.86 -5.44
N GLU A 59 10.48 4.95 -6.55
CA GLU A 59 11.04 5.27 -7.87
C GLU A 59 11.73 6.66 -7.90
N LEU A 60 11.11 7.67 -7.26
CA LEU A 60 11.70 9.00 -7.16
C LEU A 60 12.99 8.99 -6.33
N LEU A 61 13.00 8.27 -5.21
CA LEU A 61 14.20 8.13 -4.37
C LEU A 61 15.35 7.48 -5.13
N HIS A 62 15.08 6.41 -5.90
CA HIS A 62 16.10 5.79 -6.75
C HIS A 62 16.68 6.74 -7.80
N LYS A 63 15.86 7.61 -8.38
CA LYS A 63 16.33 8.63 -9.34
C LYS A 63 17.18 9.71 -8.70
N LEU A 64 16.89 10.07 -7.45
CA LEU A 64 17.65 11.08 -6.70
C LEU A 64 18.98 10.54 -6.17
N ASP A 65 19.06 9.23 -5.87
CA ASP A 65 20.29 8.57 -5.42
C ASP A 65 21.31 8.32 -6.57
N GLY A 66 21.00 8.73 -7.80
CA GLY A 66 21.99 8.91 -8.87
C GLY A 66 22.53 7.63 -9.54
N SER A 67 21.85 6.49 -9.41
CA SER A 67 22.19 5.29 -10.20
C SER A 67 21.38 5.26 -11.51
N VAL A 68 22.01 5.70 -12.59
CA VAL A 68 21.73 5.27 -13.97
C VAL A 68 22.69 4.12 -14.30
#